data_AF-A0AAJ2M8Z8-F1
#
_entry.id   AF-A0AAJ2M8Z8-F1
#
_cell.length_a   1.000
_cell.length_b   1.000
_cell.length_c   1.000
_cell.angle_alpha   90.00
_cell.angle_beta   90.00
_cell.angle_gamma   90.00
#
_symmetry.space_group_name_H-M   'P 1'
#
loop_
_entity.id
_entity.type
_entity.pdbx_description
1 polymer ?
#
loop_
_entity_poly.entity_id
_entity_poly.type
_entity_poly.pdbx_seq_one_letter_code
_entity_poly.pdbx_strand_id
1 'polypeptide(L)'
;MEYFKPENVENLNATGQYKGKNLNAVDQYIVNLGYFGSFLAGTLGLIFGFLSLIFLVFTFLNQSRKNEISDIENRIFKLIELLVEIKNQNNLSKISQDFLEANKDLSSLEALKINLKKQHFEFSNFFRMLYQLLKYINEHEHIIHNRYYEKELDPKVKSYTNIIRSYLDTNLLTCLAINCYCLEDENGEYDPYKKLLERYQLLEHLPNISPMQFSSYLYYDKKAFGQSTWFKEFKAIREELVNIANIYKTMDFCEVFLLFLSKDNGLWIDGKVHIEIIKDKYYKLSINGINDAEKFGIINFEISKKTLQVSNSPYNINNEKFRTKIFKENNYLTITYYKPKQGYIFANLISIKFLIINTNTLKMDLIIGQEDYSLPIS
;
A
#
# COMPACT_ATOMS: atom_id res chain seq x y z
N MET A 1 54.80 10.28 -62.55
CA MET A 1 56.27 10.25 -62.46
C MET A 1 56.59 9.32 -61.29
N GLU A 2 57.27 8.20 -61.40
CA GLU A 2 58.15 7.63 -62.42
C GLU A 2 58.02 6.11 -62.38
N TYR A 3 58.17 5.48 -63.55
CA TYR A 3 58.43 4.07 -63.68
C TYR A 3 59.77 3.74 -63.01
N PHE A 4 59.77 2.87 -61.99
CA PHE A 4 61.00 2.24 -61.53
C PHE A 4 61.42 1.19 -62.57
N LYS A 5 62.36 1.56 -63.43
CA LYS A 5 63.16 0.61 -64.24
C LYS A 5 64.06 -0.19 -63.28
N PRO A 6 64.11 -1.52 -63.36
CA PRO A 6 65.24 -2.25 -62.82
C PRO A 6 66.41 -2.14 -63.80
N GLU A 7 67.52 -1.55 -63.34
CA GLU A 7 68.81 -1.59 -64.01
C GLU A 7 69.32 -3.03 -64.11
N ASN A 8 69.88 -3.34 -65.27
CA ASN A 8 70.61 -4.56 -65.57
C ASN A 8 71.73 -4.80 -64.54
N VAL A 9 71.74 -5.99 -63.96
CA VAL A 9 72.99 -6.60 -63.48
C VAL A 9 73.07 -7.99 -64.11
N GLU A 10 73.70 -8.04 -65.27
CA GLU A 10 74.33 -9.26 -65.78
C GLU A 10 75.37 -9.75 -64.76
N ASN A 11 75.32 -11.03 -64.40
CA ASN A 11 76.49 -11.86 -64.03
C ASN A 11 76.01 -13.30 -63.77
N LEU A 12 75.69 -14.01 -64.85
CA LEU A 12 75.48 -15.46 -64.84
C LEU A 12 76.83 -16.14 -65.13
N ASN A 13 77.37 -16.87 -64.16
CA ASN A 13 78.43 -17.86 -64.42
C ASN A 13 77.78 -19.22 -64.69
N ALA A 14 78.38 -19.97 -65.63
CA ALA A 14 77.87 -21.23 -66.20
C ALA A 14 77.85 -22.46 -65.26
N THR A 15 77.63 -22.28 -63.95
CA THR A 15 77.50 -23.36 -62.96
C THR A 15 76.35 -23.20 -61.96
N GLY A 16 75.31 -22.40 -62.28
CA GLY A 16 74.01 -22.51 -61.62
C GLY A 16 73.98 -22.30 -60.09
N GLN A 17 74.87 -21.47 -59.53
CA GLN A 17 74.83 -21.09 -58.12
C GLN A 17 74.48 -19.61 -57.95
N TYR A 18 73.38 -19.34 -57.23
CA TYR A 18 73.03 -17.99 -56.78
C TYR A 18 74.10 -17.48 -55.81
N LYS A 19 74.74 -16.36 -56.16
CA LYS A 19 75.65 -15.62 -55.28
C LYS A 19 74.81 -14.92 -54.21
N GLY A 20 74.51 -15.64 -53.12
CA GLY A 20 73.85 -15.04 -51.95
C GLY A 20 74.69 -13.87 -51.44
N LYS A 21 74.12 -12.66 -51.40
CA LYS A 21 74.69 -11.54 -50.67
C LYS A 21 74.85 -11.98 -49.20
N ASN A 22 76.08 -12.10 -48.72
CA ASN A 22 76.35 -12.19 -47.28
C ASN A 22 75.90 -10.87 -46.65
N LEU A 23 74.67 -10.87 -46.12
CA LEU A 23 74.13 -9.79 -45.29
C LEU A 23 75.04 -9.64 -44.07
N ASN A 24 75.51 -8.43 -43.77
CA ASN A 24 76.29 -8.20 -42.56
C ASN A 24 75.40 -8.43 -41.33
N ALA A 25 75.98 -8.73 -40.17
CA ALA A 25 75.24 -9.05 -38.94
C ALA A 25 74.18 -7.98 -38.57
N VAL A 26 74.44 -6.71 -38.94
CA VAL A 26 73.50 -5.59 -38.78
C VAL A 26 72.27 -5.74 -39.68
N ASP A 27 72.44 -6.17 -40.95
CA ASP A 27 71.33 -6.36 -41.87
C ASP A 27 70.46 -7.56 -41.46
N GLN A 28 71.07 -8.64 -40.96
CA GLN A 28 70.33 -9.77 -40.38
C GLN A 28 69.55 -9.37 -39.12
N TYR A 29 70.11 -8.50 -38.27
CA TYR A 29 69.42 -7.98 -37.10
C TYR A 29 68.20 -7.12 -37.49
N ILE A 30 68.33 -6.27 -38.50
CA ILE A 30 67.21 -5.45 -39.03
C ILE A 30 66.11 -6.34 -39.62
N VAL A 31 66.48 -7.36 -40.39
CA VAL A 31 65.53 -8.33 -40.95
C VAL A 31 64.81 -9.11 -39.85
N ASN A 32 65.52 -9.56 -38.81
CA ASN A 32 64.92 -10.27 -37.67
C ASN A 32 63.99 -9.37 -36.84
N LEU A 33 64.32 -8.09 -36.68
CA LEU A 33 63.42 -7.10 -36.08
C LEU A 33 62.16 -6.89 -36.93
N GLY A 34 62.29 -6.90 -38.26
CA GLY A 34 61.14 -6.88 -39.16
C GLY A 34 60.20 -8.08 -38.95
N TYR A 35 60.75 -9.29 -38.89
CA TYR A 35 59.96 -10.51 -38.62
C TYR A 35 59.30 -10.50 -37.24
N PHE A 36 60.02 -10.07 -36.20
CA PHE A 36 59.47 -9.92 -34.86
C PHE A 36 58.35 -8.87 -34.82
N GLY A 37 58.54 -7.74 -35.50
CA GLY A 37 57.53 -6.70 -35.66
C GLY A 37 56.27 -7.20 -36.37
N SER A 38 56.41 -7.95 -37.47
CA SER A 38 55.28 -8.56 -38.18
C SER A 38 54.55 -9.62 -37.33
N PHE A 39 55.29 -10.43 -36.57
CA PHE A 39 54.71 -11.41 -35.64
C PHE A 39 53.93 -10.71 -34.53
N LEU A 40 54.55 -9.75 -33.83
CA LEU A 40 53.87 -8.97 -32.79
C LEU A 40 52.65 -8.23 -33.33
N ALA A 41 52.76 -7.59 -34.49
CA ALA A 41 51.64 -6.88 -35.10
C ALA A 41 50.48 -7.83 -35.45
N GLY A 42 50.79 -9.01 -36.00
CA GLY A 42 49.78 -10.04 -36.30
C GLY A 42 49.12 -10.59 -35.04
N THR A 43 49.91 -10.92 -34.01
CA THR A 43 49.39 -11.47 -32.76
C THR A 43 48.60 -10.44 -31.95
N LEU A 44 49.08 -9.20 -31.82
CA LEU A 44 48.29 -8.12 -31.19
C LEU A 44 47.02 -7.83 -31.97
N GLY A 45 47.08 -7.83 -33.31
CA GLY A 45 45.90 -7.62 -34.15
C GLY A 45 44.80 -8.65 -33.88
N LEU A 46 45.18 -9.92 -33.72
CA LEU A 46 44.25 -10.98 -33.34
C LEU A 46 43.69 -10.78 -31.92
N ILE A 47 44.56 -10.48 -30.94
CA ILE A 47 44.13 -10.24 -29.55
C ILE A 47 43.15 -9.06 -29.47
N PHE A 48 43.46 -7.94 -30.13
CA PHE A 48 42.56 -6.79 -30.18
C PHE A 48 41.26 -7.11 -30.92
N GLY A 49 41.31 -7.88 -32.00
CA GLY A 49 40.10 -8.36 -32.68
C GLY A 49 39.18 -9.16 -31.75
N PHE A 50 39.74 -10.08 -30.94
CA PHE A 50 38.99 -10.81 -29.93
C PHE A 50 38.44 -9.92 -28.82
N LEU A 51 39.24 -8.97 -28.30
CA LEU A 51 38.79 -8.01 -27.31
C LEU A 51 37.65 -7.15 -27.84
N SER A 52 37.75 -6.64 -29.08
CA SER A 52 36.69 -5.88 -29.74
C SER A 52 35.40 -6.71 -29.88
N LEU A 53 35.50 -8.00 -30.19
CA LEU A 53 34.33 -8.88 -30.25
C LEU A 53 33.69 -9.04 -28.87
N ILE A 54 34.48 -9.24 -27.81
CA ILE A 54 33.99 -9.32 -26.43
C ILE A 54 33.27 -8.02 -26.04
N PHE A 55 33.86 -6.86 -26.37
CA PHE A 55 33.23 -5.56 -26.12
C PHE A 55 31.92 -5.39 -26.89
N LEU A 56 31.85 -5.86 -28.14
CA LEU A 56 30.64 -5.78 -28.95
C LEU A 56 29.53 -6.67 -28.37
N VAL A 57 29.86 -7.90 -27.98
CA VAL A 57 28.90 -8.81 -27.31
C VAL A 57 28.41 -8.20 -25.99
N PHE A 58 29.31 -7.68 -25.16
CA PHE A 58 28.94 -7.03 -23.91
C PHE A 58 28.03 -5.81 -24.13
N THR A 59 28.32 -5.00 -25.16
CA THR A 59 27.50 -3.84 -25.52
C THR A 59 26.12 -4.27 -25.99
N PHE A 60 26.05 -5.28 -26.87
CA PHE A 60 24.80 -5.84 -27.37
C PHE A 60 23.92 -6.40 -26.25
N LEU A 61 24.47 -7.17 -25.32
CA LEU A 61 23.73 -7.70 -24.17
C LEU A 61 23.16 -6.59 -23.29
N ASN A 62 23.96 -5.55 -23.01
CA ASN A 62 23.48 -4.39 -22.25
C ASN A 62 22.42 -3.59 -23.00
N GLN A 63 22.53 -3.46 -24.32
CA GLN A 63 21.53 -2.78 -25.14
C GLN A 63 20.23 -3.56 -25.21
N SER A 64 20.29 -4.88 -25.41
CA SER A 64 19.11 -5.75 -25.42
C SER A 64 18.35 -5.65 -24.10
N ARG A 65 19.07 -5.65 -22.97
CA ARG A 65 18.46 -5.49 -21.64
C ARG A 65 17.84 -4.11 -21.44
N LYS A 66 18.51 -3.05 -21.88
CA LYS A 66 17.96 -1.68 -21.83
C LYS A 66 16.68 -1.56 -22.66
N ASN A 67 16.64 -2.19 -23.83
CA ASN A 67 15.45 -2.21 -24.68
C ASN A 67 14.29 -2.95 -23.99
N GLU A 68 14.53 -4.12 -23.41
CA GLU A 68 13.50 -4.88 -22.69
C GLU A 68 12.92 -4.09 -21.50
N ILE A 69 13.78 -3.47 -20.69
CA ILE A 69 13.35 -2.58 -19.60
C ILE A 69 12.53 -1.41 -20.16
N SER A 70 12.97 -0.79 -21.26
CA SER A 70 12.24 0.30 -21.91
C SER A 70 10.85 -0.14 -22.40
N ASP A 71 10.71 -1.34 -22.95
CA ASP A 71 9.43 -1.87 -23.42
C ASP A 71 8.46 -2.13 -22.26
N ILE A 72 8.98 -2.67 -21.15
CA ILE A 72 8.22 -2.87 -19.92
C ILE A 72 7.77 -1.52 -19.34
N GLU A 73 8.66 -0.54 -19.23
CA GLU A 73 8.37 0.80 -18.74
C GLU A 73 7.30 1.49 -19.59
N ASN A 74 7.45 1.45 -20.91
CA ASN A 74 6.47 1.99 -21.85
C ASN A 74 5.08 1.35 -21.66
N ARG A 75 5.03 0.04 -21.43
CA ARG A 75 3.77 -0.66 -21.17
C ARG A 75 3.17 -0.28 -19.81
N ILE A 76 3.99 -0.13 -18.77
CA ILE A 76 3.55 0.36 -17.45
C ILE A 76 2.93 1.75 -17.60
N PHE A 77 3.59 2.69 -18.27
CA PHE A 77 3.07 4.04 -18.45
C PHE A 77 1.77 4.07 -19.26
N LYS A 78 1.67 3.29 -20.34
CA LYS A 78 0.41 3.14 -21.10
C LYS A 78 -0.74 2.59 -20.24
N LEU A 79 -0.45 1.61 -19.37
CA LEU A 79 -1.46 1.07 -18.46
C LEU A 79 -1.85 2.07 -17.37
N ILE A 80 -0.91 2.90 -16.90
CA ILE A 80 -1.20 4.00 -15.97
C ILE A 80 -2.10 5.04 -16.65
N GLU A 81 -1.78 5.45 -17.89
CA GLU A 81 -2.60 6.38 -18.67
C GLU A 81 -4.03 5.85 -18.83
N LEU A 82 -4.19 4.59 -19.23
CA LEU A 82 -5.49 3.94 -19.34
C LEU A 82 -6.23 3.88 -18.00
N LEU A 83 -5.52 3.59 -16.90
CA LEU A 83 -6.09 3.56 -15.57
C LEU A 83 -6.63 4.94 -15.15
N VAL A 84 -5.86 6.00 -15.43
CA VAL A 84 -6.26 7.38 -15.16
C VAL A 84 -7.44 7.81 -16.04
N GLU A 85 -7.45 7.39 -17.30
CA GLU A 85 -8.57 7.63 -18.21
C GLU A 85 -9.87 7.00 -17.67
N ILE A 86 -9.84 5.73 -17.29
CA ILE A 86 -10.98 5.02 -16.69
C ILE A 86 -11.45 5.73 -15.41
N LYS A 87 -10.51 6.17 -14.56
CA LYS A 87 -10.82 6.91 -13.33
C LYS A 87 -11.63 8.18 -13.62
N ASN A 88 -11.16 8.96 -14.60
CA ASN A 88 -11.72 10.25 -14.93
C ASN A 88 -13.06 10.11 -15.66
N GLN A 89 -13.16 9.18 -16.63
CA GLN A 89 -14.39 8.91 -17.38
C GLN A 89 -15.54 8.47 -16.46
N ASN A 90 -15.23 7.63 -15.46
CA ASN A 90 -16.21 7.13 -14.51
C ASN A 90 -16.39 8.04 -13.28
N ASN A 91 -15.72 9.20 -13.22
CA ASN A 91 -15.78 10.15 -12.09
C ASN A 91 -15.60 9.48 -10.71
N LEU A 92 -14.65 8.54 -10.61
CA LEU A 92 -14.53 7.65 -9.43
C LEU A 92 -14.21 8.39 -8.13
N SER A 93 -13.58 9.56 -8.20
CA SER A 93 -13.35 10.40 -7.03
C SER A 93 -14.66 10.85 -6.39
N LYS A 94 -15.66 11.21 -7.20
CA LYS A 94 -16.99 11.58 -6.69
C LYS A 94 -17.77 10.36 -6.21
N ILE A 95 -17.76 9.27 -6.99
CA ILE A 95 -18.51 8.05 -6.64
C ILE A 95 -17.97 7.42 -5.35
N SER A 96 -16.65 7.41 -5.16
CA SER A 96 -16.05 6.97 -3.89
C SER A 96 -16.46 7.84 -2.73
N GLN A 97 -16.49 9.17 -2.90
CA GLN A 97 -17.00 10.06 -1.85
C GLN A 97 -18.47 9.77 -1.50
N ASP A 98 -19.34 9.64 -2.51
CA ASP A 98 -20.77 9.39 -2.32
C ASP A 98 -21.00 8.03 -1.64
N PHE A 99 -20.25 7.00 -2.03
CA PHE A 99 -20.28 5.68 -1.39
C PHE A 99 -19.87 5.75 0.08
N LEU A 100 -18.75 6.41 0.40
CA LEU A 100 -18.25 6.48 1.76
C LEU A 100 -19.17 7.30 2.66
N GLU A 101 -19.75 8.39 2.15
CA GLU A 101 -20.70 9.21 2.91
C GLU A 101 -22.00 8.44 3.19
N ALA A 102 -22.49 7.67 2.22
CA ALA A 102 -23.67 6.81 2.39
C ALA A 102 -23.44 5.66 3.38
N ASN A 103 -22.18 5.28 3.61
CA ASN A 103 -21.79 4.14 4.47
C ASN A 103 -20.93 4.56 5.67
N LYS A 104 -20.90 5.85 6.03
CA LYS A 104 -20.00 6.40 7.04
C LYS A 104 -20.17 5.80 8.45
N ASP A 105 -21.37 5.31 8.74
CA ASP A 105 -21.72 4.74 10.04
C ASP A 105 -21.38 3.23 10.13
N LEU A 106 -20.91 2.62 9.03
CA LEU A 106 -20.50 1.21 9.00
C LEU A 106 -19.01 1.05 9.36
N SER A 107 -18.75 0.15 10.31
CA SER A 107 -17.40 -0.29 10.69
C SER A 107 -17.01 -1.66 10.12
N SER A 108 -17.99 -2.49 9.74
CA SER A 108 -17.74 -3.84 9.24
C SER A 108 -17.26 -3.82 7.78
N LEU A 109 -16.04 -4.32 7.53
CA LEU A 109 -15.50 -4.48 6.16
C LEU A 109 -16.34 -5.43 5.31
N GLU A 110 -16.93 -6.45 5.92
CA GLU A 110 -17.83 -7.38 5.24
C GLU A 110 -19.07 -6.64 4.71
N ALA A 111 -19.76 -5.89 5.57
CA ALA A 111 -20.93 -5.12 5.18
C ALA A 111 -20.59 -4.06 4.11
N LEU A 112 -19.46 -3.38 4.28
CA LEU A 112 -18.95 -2.40 3.32
C LEU A 112 -18.65 -3.04 1.97
N LYS A 113 -18.00 -4.21 1.94
CA LYS A 113 -17.69 -4.91 0.69
C LYS A 113 -18.97 -5.38 -0.01
N ILE A 114 -19.95 -5.89 0.73
CA ILE A 114 -21.26 -6.27 0.17
C ILE A 114 -21.97 -5.04 -0.44
N ASN A 115 -21.91 -3.89 0.22
CA ASN A 115 -22.50 -2.66 -0.30
C ASN A 115 -21.74 -2.13 -1.52
N LEU A 116 -20.42 -2.18 -1.52
CA LEU A 116 -19.58 -1.81 -2.66
C LEU A 116 -19.87 -2.72 -3.87
N LYS A 117 -20.08 -4.02 -3.63
CA LYS A 117 -20.53 -4.97 -4.66
C LYS A 117 -21.93 -4.72 -5.20
N LYS A 118 -22.80 -3.99 -4.50
CA LYS A 118 -24.11 -3.60 -5.08
C LYS A 118 -23.96 -2.41 -6.03
N GLN A 119 -22.94 -1.59 -5.81
CA GLN A 119 -22.53 -0.47 -6.68
C GLN A 119 -21.37 -0.90 -7.62
N HIS A 120 -21.41 -2.16 -8.08
CA HIS A 120 -20.26 -2.86 -8.66
C HIS A 120 -19.74 -2.25 -9.97
N PHE A 121 -20.63 -1.66 -10.76
CA PHE A 121 -20.35 -1.39 -12.17
C PHE A 121 -19.24 -0.34 -12.33
N GLU A 122 -19.24 0.65 -11.45
CA GLU A 122 -18.38 1.82 -11.54
C GLU A 122 -16.96 1.51 -11.04
N PHE A 123 -16.82 0.72 -9.97
CA PHE A 123 -15.52 0.39 -9.38
C PHE A 123 -14.81 -0.81 -10.03
N SER A 124 -15.56 -1.80 -10.52
CA SER A 124 -15.02 -3.10 -10.94
C SER A 124 -13.97 -2.97 -12.06
N ASN A 125 -14.27 -2.19 -13.10
CA ASN A 125 -13.36 -2.04 -14.24
C ASN A 125 -12.03 -1.39 -13.83
N PHE A 126 -12.11 -0.36 -12.99
CA PHE A 126 -10.94 0.35 -12.48
C PHE A 126 -10.07 -0.54 -11.59
N PHE A 127 -10.67 -1.19 -10.57
CA PHE A 127 -9.92 -2.04 -9.66
C PHE A 127 -9.34 -3.28 -10.36
N ARG A 128 -10.03 -3.83 -11.37
CA ARG A 128 -9.50 -4.91 -12.19
C ARG A 128 -8.31 -4.44 -13.03
N MET A 129 -8.38 -3.25 -13.63
CA MET A 129 -7.24 -2.69 -14.38
C MET A 129 -6.04 -2.42 -13.47
N LEU A 130 -6.29 -1.85 -12.28
CA LEU A 130 -5.26 -1.63 -11.28
C LEU A 130 -4.61 -2.95 -10.85
N TYR A 131 -5.40 -4.01 -10.63
CA TYR A 131 -4.87 -5.34 -10.33
C TYR A 131 -3.96 -5.86 -11.45
N GLN A 132 -4.40 -5.78 -12.71
CA GLN A 132 -3.58 -6.24 -13.84
C GLN A 132 -2.28 -5.44 -13.97
N LEU A 133 -2.32 -4.13 -13.72
CA LEU A 133 -1.12 -3.29 -13.71
C LEU A 133 -0.15 -3.71 -12.60
N LEU A 134 -0.62 -3.87 -11.36
CA LEU A 134 0.22 -4.29 -10.25
C LEU A 134 0.78 -5.71 -10.44
N LYS A 135 -0.04 -6.61 -11.00
CA LYS A 135 0.36 -7.97 -11.36
C LYS A 135 1.44 -7.94 -12.45
N TYR A 136 1.26 -7.13 -13.49
CA TYR A 136 2.25 -6.97 -14.56
C TYR A 136 3.60 -6.48 -14.03
N ILE A 137 3.59 -5.48 -13.14
CA ILE A 137 4.80 -4.98 -12.46
C ILE A 137 5.46 -6.11 -11.66
N ASN A 138 4.67 -6.88 -10.90
CA ASN A 138 5.18 -7.99 -10.08
C ASN A 138 5.83 -9.10 -10.92
N GLU A 139 5.23 -9.45 -12.06
CA GLU A 139 5.76 -10.48 -12.96
C GLU A 139 7.08 -10.06 -13.61
N HIS A 140 7.26 -8.77 -13.90
CA HIS A 140 8.43 -8.22 -14.58
C HIS A 140 9.46 -7.58 -13.63
N GLU A 141 9.23 -7.67 -12.31
CA GLU A 141 10.12 -7.10 -11.29
C GLU A 141 11.57 -7.60 -11.44
N HIS A 142 11.75 -8.88 -11.75
CA HIS A 142 13.07 -9.49 -11.95
C HIS A 142 13.86 -8.94 -13.16
N ILE A 143 13.17 -8.30 -14.12
CA ILE A 143 13.78 -7.66 -15.29
C ILE A 143 14.07 -6.19 -14.98
N ILE A 144 13.15 -5.53 -14.26
CA ILE A 144 13.30 -4.15 -13.79
C ILE A 144 14.47 -4.05 -12.79
N HIS A 145 14.58 -5.04 -11.91
CA HIS A 145 15.63 -5.19 -10.92
C HIS A 145 16.83 -5.91 -11.55
N ASN A 146 17.94 -5.20 -11.73
CA ASN A 146 19.19 -5.75 -12.27
C ASN A 146 19.94 -6.67 -11.27
N ARG A 147 19.25 -7.30 -10.32
CA ARG A 147 19.84 -8.15 -9.29
C ARG A 147 18.97 -9.39 -9.09
N TYR A 148 19.63 -10.53 -9.04
CA TYR A 148 18.99 -11.80 -8.73
C TYR A 148 18.47 -11.76 -7.28
N TYR A 149 17.15 -11.90 -7.12
CA TYR A 149 16.50 -12.35 -5.88
C TYR A 149 16.83 -11.53 -4.61
N GLU A 150 16.20 -10.37 -4.45
CA GLU A 150 16.08 -9.74 -3.13
C GLU A 150 14.65 -9.94 -2.58
N LYS A 151 14.55 -10.21 -1.27
CA LYS A 151 13.25 -10.24 -0.55
C LYS A 151 12.66 -8.84 -0.40
N GLU A 152 13.49 -7.81 -0.52
CA GLU A 152 13.10 -6.42 -0.34
C GLU A 152 12.58 -5.81 -1.65
N LEU A 153 11.66 -4.85 -1.51
CA LEU A 153 11.05 -4.18 -2.65
C LEU A 153 12.07 -3.21 -3.28
N ASP A 154 12.40 -3.42 -4.54
CA ASP A 154 13.34 -2.57 -5.27
C ASP A 154 12.83 -1.11 -5.37
N PRO A 155 13.69 -0.09 -5.16
CA PRO A 155 13.30 1.32 -5.24
C PRO A 155 12.72 1.73 -6.60
N LYS A 156 13.19 1.15 -7.71
CA LYS A 156 12.69 1.46 -9.06
C LYS A 156 11.29 0.86 -9.26
N VAL A 157 11.07 -0.38 -8.82
CA VAL A 157 9.74 -0.99 -8.80
C VAL A 157 8.78 -0.19 -7.93
N LYS A 158 9.22 0.19 -6.72
CA LYS A 158 8.46 1.04 -5.80
C LYS A 158 8.11 2.40 -6.42
N SER A 159 8.98 2.95 -7.27
CA SER A 159 8.71 4.22 -7.94
C SER A 159 7.48 4.16 -8.84
N TYR A 160 7.27 3.07 -9.60
CA TYR A 160 6.06 2.89 -10.42
C TYR A 160 4.81 2.77 -9.57
N THR A 161 4.87 2.01 -8.48
CA THR A 161 3.72 1.82 -7.59
C THR A 161 3.38 3.08 -6.81
N ASN A 162 4.37 3.92 -6.50
CA ASN A 162 4.15 5.25 -5.93
C ASN A 162 3.47 6.20 -6.93
N ILE A 163 3.85 6.15 -8.21
CA ILE A 163 3.15 6.90 -9.27
C ILE A 163 1.69 6.46 -9.34
N ILE A 164 1.42 5.15 -9.40
CA ILE A 164 0.06 4.61 -9.39
C ILE A 164 -0.72 5.10 -8.16
N ARG A 165 -0.13 4.99 -6.97
CA ARG A 165 -0.73 5.42 -5.70
C ARG A 165 -1.06 6.92 -5.71
N SER A 166 -0.26 7.75 -6.38
CA SER A 166 -0.51 9.19 -6.47
C SER A 166 -1.82 9.54 -7.21
N TYR A 167 -2.31 8.64 -8.07
CA TYR A 167 -3.59 8.81 -8.77
C TYR A 167 -4.80 8.31 -7.94
N LEU A 168 -4.56 7.61 -6.84
CA LEU A 168 -5.60 7.16 -5.91
C LEU A 168 -5.77 8.22 -4.83
N ASP A 169 -6.88 8.97 -4.91
CA ASP A 169 -7.27 9.81 -3.79
C ASP A 169 -7.66 8.94 -2.58
N THR A 170 -7.71 9.57 -1.41
CA THR A 170 -8.01 8.94 -0.13
C THR A 170 -9.30 8.10 -0.14
N ASN A 171 -10.33 8.59 -0.81
CA ASN A 171 -11.63 7.93 -0.84
C ASN A 171 -11.57 6.69 -1.72
N LEU A 172 -10.99 6.82 -2.91
CA LEU A 172 -10.77 5.72 -3.83
C LEU A 172 -9.84 4.65 -3.24
N LEU A 173 -8.82 5.06 -2.48
CA LEU A 173 -7.92 4.17 -1.75
C LEU A 173 -8.65 3.40 -0.64
N THR A 174 -9.58 4.06 0.07
CA THR A 174 -10.45 3.41 1.07
C THR A 174 -11.36 2.38 0.39
N CYS A 175 -11.99 2.74 -0.73
CA CYS A 175 -12.80 1.80 -1.52
C CYS A 175 -11.97 0.61 -2.04
N LEU A 176 -10.72 0.82 -2.44
CA LEU A 176 -9.82 -0.26 -2.86
C LEU A 176 -9.53 -1.23 -1.70
N ALA A 177 -9.24 -0.70 -0.52
CA ALA A 177 -9.01 -1.51 0.69
C ALA A 177 -10.26 -2.34 1.06
N ILE A 178 -11.46 -1.76 0.92
CA ILE A 178 -12.72 -2.48 1.11
C ILE A 178 -12.91 -3.55 0.03
N ASN A 179 -12.66 -3.22 -1.23
CA ASN A 179 -12.83 -4.13 -2.36
C ASN A 179 -11.94 -5.39 -2.24
N CYS A 180 -10.73 -5.25 -1.72
CA CYS A 180 -9.79 -6.36 -1.56
C CYS A 180 -9.92 -7.13 -0.22
N TYR A 181 -10.91 -6.78 0.60
CA TYR A 181 -11.30 -7.60 1.76
C TYR A 181 -11.77 -8.98 1.29
N CYS A 182 -11.20 -10.07 1.78
CA CYS A 182 -11.56 -11.41 1.31
C CYS A 182 -12.76 -11.92 2.09
N LEU A 183 -13.90 -12.08 1.41
CA LEU A 183 -15.06 -12.72 2.01
C LEU A 183 -14.89 -14.23 2.00
N GLU A 184 -15.50 -14.92 2.97
CA GLU A 184 -15.43 -16.40 3.05
C GLU A 184 -16.05 -17.07 1.82
N ASP A 185 -17.07 -16.47 1.22
CA ASP A 185 -17.77 -16.98 0.02
C ASP A 185 -16.99 -16.77 -1.29
N GLU A 186 -15.93 -15.98 -1.28
CA GLU A 186 -15.12 -15.67 -2.47
C GLU A 186 -13.97 -16.65 -2.70
N ASN A 187 -13.82 -17.68 -1.86
CA ASN A 187 -12.77 -18.71 -1.98
C ASN A 187 -11.34 -18.13 -2.18
N GLY A 188 -11.07 -16.95 -1.62
CA GLY A 188 -9.76 -16.29 -1.71
C GLY A 188 -9.45 -15.62 -3.06
N GLU A 189 -10.43 -15.34 -3.92
CA GLU A 189 -10.22 -14.66 -5.21
C GLU A 189 -9.41 -13.36 -5.09
N TYR A 190 -9.61 -12.61 -4.01
CA TYR A 190 -8.95 -11.33 -3.74
C TYR A 190 -7.62 -11.45 -2.98
N ASP A 191 -7.23 -12.65 -2.53
CA ASP A 191 -5.98 -12.87 -1.78
C ASP A 191 -4.72 -12.47 -2.58
N PRO A 192 -4.60 -12.80 -3.89
CA PRO A 192 -3.49 -12.31 -4.70
C PRO A 192 -3.45 -10.78 -4.77
N TYR A 193 -4.61 -10.12 -4.86
CA TYR A 193 -4.68 -8.66 -4.91
C TYR A 193 -4.27 -8.05 -3.57
N LYS A 194 -4.80 -8.58 -2.45
CA LYS A 194 -4.38 -8.20 -1.10
C LYS A 194 -2.87 -8.26 -0.93
N LYS A 195 -2.23 -9.36 -1.35
CA LYS A 195 -0.77 -9.54 -1.28
C LYS A 195 0.00 -8.49 -2.08
N LEU A 196 -0.52 -8.05 -3.23
CA LEU A 196 0.08 -6.96 -4.01
C LEU A 196 -0.05 -5.61 -3.28
N LEU A 197 -1.20 -5.32 -2.66
CA LEU A 197 -1.38 -4.12 -1.84
C LEU A 197 -0.37 -4.08 -0.68
N GLU A 198 -0.16 -5.22 -0.03
CA GLU A 198 0.79 -5.41 1.07
C GLU A 198 2.25 -5.29 0.62
N ARG A 199 2.61 -5.93 -0.50
CA ARG A 199 3.97 -5.89 -1.06
C ARG A 199 4.37 -4.46 -1.43
N TYR A 200 3.48 -3.75 -2.13
CA TYR A 200 3.77 -2.43 -2.69
C TYR A 200 3.44 -1.27 -1.76
N GLN A 201 3.02 -1.54 -0.53
CA GLN A 201 2.68 -0.53 0.47
C GLN A 201 1.61 0.45 -0.06
N LEU A 202 0.64 -0.07 -0.83
CA LEU A 202 -0.27 0.79 -1.59
C LEU A 202 -1.19 1.60 -0.68
N LEU A 203 -1.44 1.12 0.55
CA LEU A 203 -2.27 1.76 1.57
C LEU A 203 -1.51 2.75 2.45
N GLU A 204 -0.26 3.13 2.10
CA GLU A 204 0.58 4.04 2.89
C GLU A 204 -0.10 5.39 3.19
N HIS A 205 -0.92 5.91 2.27
CA HIS A 205 -1.63 7.18 2.43
C HIS A 205 -3.07 7.01 2.92
N LEU A 206 -3.49 5.81 3.34
CA LEU A 206 -4.80 5.60 3.92
C LEU A 206 -4.84 6.31 5.29
N PRO A 207 -5.69 7.34 5.48
CA PRO A 207 -5.77 8.06 6.73
C PRO A 207 -6.53 7.26 7.77
N ASN A 208 -6.51 7.74 9.01
CA ASN A 208 -7.14 7.08 10.14
C ASN A 208 -8.29 7.90 10.74
N ILE A 209 -9.28 8.22 9.90
CA ILE A 209 -10.33 9.20 10.23
C ILE A 209 -11.67 8.50 10.48
N SER A 210 -11.96 7.41 9.76
CA SER A 210 -13.24 6.71 9.83
C SER A 210 -13.13 5.25 10.33
N PRO A 211 -14.19 4.71 10.98
CA PRO A 211 -14.20 3.32 11.45
C PRO A 211 -13.86 2.28 10.37
N MET A 212 -14.28 2.50 9.12
CA MET A 212 -13.94 1.63 7.98
C MET A 212 -12.44 1.59 7.64
N GLN A 213 -11.73 2.72 7.78
CA GLN A 213 -10.29 2.79 7.55
C GLN A 213 -9.53 2.06 8.65
N PHE A 214 -10.01 2.16 9.90
CA PHE A 214 -9.49 1.38 11.01
C PHE A 214 -9.64 -0.12 10.83
N SER A 215 -10.81 -0.57 10.38
CA SER A 215 -11.01 -2.00 10.11
C SER A 215 -10.02 -2.50 9.05
N SER A 216 -9.64 -1.66 8.09
CA SER A 216 -8.55 -1.97 7.15
C SER A 216 -7.20 -2.13 7.85
N TYR A 217 -6.88 -1.32 8.85
CA TYR A 217 -5.64 -1.46 9.64
C TYR A 217 -5.55 -2.76 10.43
N LEU A 218 -6.71 -3.30 10.86
CA LEU A 218 -6.79 -4.60 11.52
C LEU A 218 -6.60 -5.76 10.52
N TYR A 219 -7.19 -5.63 9.32
CA TYR A 219 -7.25 -6.71 8.33
C TYR A 219 -5.98 -6.90 7.48
N TYR A 220 -5.32 -5.82 7.07
CA TYR A 220 -4.12 -5.88 6.22
C TYR A 220 -2.84 -6.03 7.05
N ASP A 221 -1.83 -6.68 6.47
CA ASP A 221 -0.49 -6.72 7.06
C ASP A 221 0.09 -5.30 7.23
N LYS A 222 0.87 -5.10 8.30
CA LYS A 222 1.51 -3.81 8.59
C LYS A 222 2.35 -3.26 7.43
N LYS A 223 2.88 -4.13 6.56
CA LYS A 223 3.64 -3.75 5.36
C LYS A 223 2.80 -2.95 4.37
N ALA A 224 1.49 -3.18 4.26
CA ALA A 224 0.62 -2.42 3.36
C ALA A 224 0.65 -0.90 3.61
N PHE A 225 0.99 -0.49 4.83
CA PHE A 225 0.96 0.90 5.28
C PHE A 225 2.31 1.60 5.23
N GLY A 226 3.40 0.92 4.81
CA GLY A 226 4.70 1.55 4.59
C GLY A 226 5.18 2.44 5.74
N GLN A 227 5.45 3.72 5.45
CA GLN A 227 5.88 4.71 6.45
C GLN A 227 4.77 5.62 6.96
N SER A 228 3.50 5.26 6.73
CA SER A 228 2.31 6.04 7.10
C SER A 228 2.39 6.63 8.50
N THR A 229 2.26 7.95 8.60
CA THR A 229 2.20 8.66 9.89
C THR A 229 0.95 8.27 10.68
N TRP A 230 -0.18 8.15 9.98
CA TRP A 230 -1.47 7.71 10.55
C TRP A 230 -1.41 6.31 11.17
N PHE A 231 -0.71 5.39 10.50
CA PHE A 231 -0.54 4.03 11.00
C PHE A 231 0.45 3.96 12.15
N LYS A 232 1.51 4.79 12.16
CA LYS A 232 2.50 4.83 13.26
C LYS A 232 1.85 5.11 14.61
N GLU A 233 0.88 6.02 14.67
CA GLU A 233 0.11 6.31 15.89
C GLU A 233 -0.71 5.11 16.35
N PHE A 234 -1.34 4.39 15.42
CA PHE A 234 -2.16 3.22 15.72
C PHE A 234 -1.33 1.98 16.11
N LYS A 235 -0.07 1.92 15.67
CA LYS A 235 0.81 0.75 15.84
C LYS A 235 0.96 0.32 17.31
N ALA A 236 0.93 1.27 18.25
CA ALA A 236 1.11 1.01 19.67
C ALA A 236 0.06 0.06 20.26
N ILE A 237 -1.19 0.14 19.78
CA ILE A 237 -2.31 -0.70 20.26
C ILE A 237 -2.73 -1.76 19.24
N ARG A 238 -2.25 -1.69 18.00
CA ARG A 238 -2.68 -2.58 16.92
C ARG A 238 -2.46 -4.05 17.24
N GLU A 239 -1.31 -4.43 17.78
CA GLU A 239 -1.00 -5.86 18.03
C GLU A 239 -2.01 -6.47 19.00
N GLU A 240 -2.42 -5.70 20.00
CA GLU A 240 -3.44 -6.08 20.95
C GLU A 240 -4.84 -6.15 20.32
N LEU A 241 -5.22 -5.12 19.54
CA LEU A 241 -6.49 -5.12 18.83
C LEU A 241 -6.58 -6.27 17.81
N VAL A 242 -5.50 -6.59 17.11
CA VAL A 242 -5.43 -7.73 16.18
C VAL A 242 -5.53 -9.05 16.94
N ASN A 243 -4.91 -9.17 18.11
CA ASN A 243 -5.05 -10.36 18.94
C ASN A 243 -6.51 -10.56 19.36
N ILE A 244 -7.17 -9.49 19.83
CA ILE A 244 -8.60 -9.50 20.18
C ILE A 244 -9.44 -9.87 18.95
N ALA A 245 -9.21 -9.22 17.81
CA ALA A 245 -9.90 -9.52 16.55
C ALA A 245 -9.81 -11.01 16.17
N ASN A 246 -8.63 -11.61 16.34
CA ASN A 246 -8.40 -13.03 16.04
C ASN A 246 -9.09 -13.96 17.05
N ILE A 247 -9.05 -13.64 18.35
CA ILE A 247 -9.70 -14.42 19.42
C ILE A 247 -11.22 -14.45 19.20
N TYR A 248 -11.81 -13.29 18.91
CA TYR A 248 -13.27 -13.13 18.78
C TYR A 248 -13.77 -13.26 17.33
N LYS A 249 -12.88 -13.54 16.38
CA LYS A 249 -13.17 -13.70 14.94
C LYS A 249 -14.00 -12.56 14.36
N THR A 250 -13.64 -11.33 14.69
CA THR A 250 -14.32 -10.13 14.21
C THR A 250 -13.30 -9.09 13.75
N MET A 251 -13.52 -8.55 12.56
CA MET A 251 -12.73 -7.44 11.99
C MET A 251 -13.47 -6.11 12.06
N ASP A 252 -14.62 -6.08 12.75
CA ASP A 252 -15.35 -4.84 13.02
C ASP A 252 -14.60 -4.03 14.08
N PHE A 253 -14.07 -2.87 13.70
CA PHE A 253 -13.29 -2.05 14.62
C PHE A 253 -14.06 -1.66 15.89
N CYS A 254 -15.36 -1.37 15.81
CA CYS A 254 -16.13 -0.97 16.98
C CYS A 254 -16.27 -2.13 17.98
N GLU A 255 -16.51 -3.34 17.46
CA GLU A 255 -16.57 -4.55 18.28
C GLU A 255 -15.21 -4.85 18.92
N VAL A 256 -14.14 -4.87 18.13
CA VAL A 256 -12.76 -5.11 18.62
C VAL A 256 -12.36 -4.07 19.65
N PHE A 257 -12.71 -2.80 19.43
CA PHE A 257 -12.39 -1.73 20.35
C PHE A 257 -13.15 -1.86 21.68
N LEU A 258 -14.43 -2.24 21.65
CA LEU A 258 -15.20 -2.45 22.88
C LEU A 258 -14.71 -3.68 23.67
N LEU A 259 -14.27 -4.74 22.99
CA LEU A 259 -13.58 -5.89 23.60
C LEU A 259 -12.23 -5.49 24.22
N PHE A 260 -11.51 -4.58 23.58
CA PHE A 260 -10.30 -4.00 24.16
C PHE A 260 -10.63 -3.17 25.40
N LEU A 261 -11.69 -2.38 25.37
CA LEU A 261 -12.13 -1.60 26.52
C LEU A 261 -12.70 -2.43 27.67
N SER A 262 -13.19 -3.64 27.43
CA SER A 262 -13.67 -4.53 28.50
C SER A 262 -12.56 -5.41 29.09
N LYS A 263 -11.35 -5.35 28.53
CA LYS A 263 -10.18 -6.05 29.07
C LYS A 263 -9.92 -5.63 30.52
N ASP A 264 -9.42 -6.57 31.33
CA ASP A 264 -9.09 -6.37 32.74
C ASP A 264 -10.26 -5.83 33.59
N ASN A 265 -11.46 -6.36 33.34
CA ASN A 265 -12.74 -5.94 33.96
C ASN A 265 -13.18 -4.50 33.61
N GLY A 266 -12.57 -3.90 32.59
CA GLY A 266 -12.97 -2.61 32.03
C GLY A 266 -13.02 -1.47 33.04
N LEU A 267 -12.17 -1.52 34.08
CA LEU A 267 -12.01 -0.43 35.04
C LEU A 267 -10.95 0.55 34.55
N TRP A 268 -11.38 1.74 34.13
CA TRP A 268 -10.51 2.81 33.62
C TRP A 268 -10.43 3.97 34.61
N ILE A 269 -9.44 4.86 34.42
CA ILE A 269 -8.94 5.90 35.36
C ILE A 269 -9.88 6.23 36.54
N ASP A 270 -9.37 6.02 37.76
CA ASP A 270 -10.04 6.27 39.05
C ASP A 270 -11.36 5.52 39.29
N GLY A 271 -11.66 4.45 38.52
CA GLY A 271 -12.93 3.71 38.63
C GLY A 271 -14.14 4.52 38.15
N LYS A 272 -13.90 5.62 37.42
CA LYS A 272 -14.94 6.50 36.89
C LYS A 272 -15.61 5.94 35.65
N VAL A 273 -15.02 4.95 35.00
CA VAL A 273 -15.61 4.31 33.83
C VAL A 273 -15.44 2.81 33.98
N HIS A 274 -16.54 2.09 33.91
CA HIS A 274 -16.61 0.64 34.01
C HIS A 274 -17.30 0.08 32.77
N ILE A 275 -16.62 -0.82 32.06
CA ILE A 275 -17.17 -1.53 30.90
C ILE A 275 -17.24 -3.03 31.21
N GLU A 276 -18.45 -3.57 31.18
CA GLU A 276 -18.72 -4.98 31.43
C GLU A 276 -19.33 -5.64 30.19
N ILE A 277 -18.86 -6.83 29.83
CA ILE A 277 -19.52 -7.66 28.82
C ILE A 277 -20.67 -8.42 29.49
N ILE A 278 -21.92 -8.16 29.08
CA ILE A 278 -23.10 -8.81 29.67
C ILE A 278 -23.35 -10.19 29.04
N LYS A 279 -23.20 -10.30 27.71
CA LYS A 279 -23.36 -11.52 26.88
C LYS A 279 -22.65 -11.30 25.55
N ASP A 280 -21.96 -12.27 24.96
CA ASP A 280 -21.25 -12.32 23.64
C ASP A 280 -20.89 -10.99 22.90
N LYS A 281 -21.80 -10.03 22.74
CA LYS A 281 -21.64 -8.71 22.08
C LYS A 281 -22.38 -7.53 22.75
N TYR A 282 -22.84 -7.71 23.99
CA TYR A 282 -23.56 -6.72 24.79
C TYR A 282 -22.61 -6.09 25.80
N TYR A 283 -22.49 -4.76 25.76
CA TYR A 283 -21.56 -3.99 26.60
C TYR A 283 -22.33 -3.03 27.50
N LYS A 284 -21.98 -3.04 28.78
CA LYS A 284 -22.51 -2.09 29.76
C LYS A 284 -21.44 -1.09 30.11
N LEU A 285 -21.64 0.16 29.71
CA LEU A 285 -20.80 1.28 30.11
C LEU A 285 -21.45 1.97 31.31
N SER A 286 -20.74 1.99 32.44
CA SER A 286 -21.13 2.75 33.62
C SER A 286 -20.11 3.86 33.83
N ILE A 287 -20.57 5.10 33.92
CA ILE A 287 -19.72 6.27 34.17
C ILE A 287 -20.06 6.82 35.55
N ASN A 288 -19.09 6.80 36.46
CA ASN A 288 -19.18 7.28 37.83
C ASN A 288 -18.41 8.61 38.00
N GLY A 289 -18.96 9.55 38.79
CA GLY A 289 -18.17 10.66 39.33
C GLY A 289 -17.92 11.86 38.40
N ILE A 290 -18.83 12.18 37.48
CA ILE A 290 -18.81 13.45 36.73
C ILE A 290 -19.76 14.44 37.41
N ASN A 291 -19.23 15.20 38.38
CA ASN A 291 -19.86 16.26 39.20
C ASN A 291 -21.24 15.96 39.82
N ASP A 292 -21.30 16.10 41.14
CA ASP A 292 -22.32 15.64 42.10
C ASP A 292 -23.79 16.09 41.89
N ALA A 293 -24.11 16.82 40.82
CA ALA A 293 -25.48 17.26 40.54
C ALA A 293 -26.23 16.34 39.56
N GLU A 294 -25.55 15.57 38.71
CA GLU A 294 -26.20 14.67 37.74
C GLU A 294 -25.61 13.26 37.86
N LYS A 295 -26.29 12.38 38.61
CA LYS A 295 -26.06 10.93 38.50
C LYS A 295 -26.39 10.51 37.06
N PHE A 296 -25.38 10.31 36.23
CA PHE A 296 -25.59 9.69 34.94
C PHE A 296 -26.03 8.24 35.16
N GLY A 297 -27.20 7.89 34.63
CA GLY A 297 -27.67 6.52 34.61
C GLY A 297 -26.71 5.63 33.79
N ILE A 298 -26.72 4.34 34.10
CA ILE A 298 -26.00 3.31 33.34
C ILE A 298 -26.42 3.39 31.87
N ILE A 299 -25.45 3.42 30.95
CA ILE A 299 -25.70 3.41 29.51
C ILE A 299 -25.38 2.01 28.98
N ASN A 300 -26.41 1.29 28.53
CA ASN A 300 -26.20 -0.01 27.90
C ASN A 300 -26.02 0.15 26.40
N PHE A 301 -24.92 -0.38 25.88
CA PHE A 301 -24.63 -0.46 24.45
C PHE A 301 -24.85 -1.91 23.98
N GLU A 302 -25.62 -2.07 22.92
CA GLU A 302 -25.79 -3.31 22.17
C GLU A 302 -25.09 -3.15 20.82
N ILE A 303 -24.08 -3.97 20.55
CA ILE A 303 -23.52 -4.07 19.21
C ILE A 303 -24.28 -5.15 18.47
N SER A 304 -25.18 -4.74 17.58
CA SER A 304 -25.71 -5.67 16.58
C SER A 304 -24.71 -5.77 15.41
N LYS A 305 -24.75 -6.86 14.63
CA LYS A 305 -23.85 -7.12 13.48
C LYS A 305 -23.72 -5.97 12.45
N LYS A 306 -24.54 -4.91 12.54
CA LYS A 306 -24.55 -3.79 11.58
C LYS A 306 -24.53 -2.40 12.20
N THR A 307 -24.77 -2.24 13.51
CA THR A 307 -24.84 -0.93 14.19
C THR A 307 -24.62 -1.04 15.70
N LEU A 308 -23.96 -0.04 16.28
CA LEU A 308 -23.95 0.23 17.72
C LEU A 308 -25.31 0.83 18.11
N GLN A 309 -26.18 0.03 18.72
CA GLN A 309 -27.46 0.47 19.28
C GLN A 309 -27.33 0.70 20.79
N VAL A 310 -28.04 1.67 21.35
CA VAL A 310 -28.09 1.87 22.80
C VAL A 310 -29.39 1.23 23.29
N SER A 311 -29.29 0.05 23.91
CA SER A 311 -30.45 -0.81 24.20
C SER A 311 -31.23 -0.40 25.45
N ASN A 312 -30.56 0.26 26.41
CA ASN A 312 -31.23 0.93 27.53
C ASN A 312 -30.64 2.33 27.70
N SER A 313 -31.22 3.29 26.97
CA SER A 313 -31.18 4.66 27.43
C SER A 313 -32.13 4.77 28.63
N PRO A 314 -31.79 5.48 29.73
CA PRO A 314 -32.75 5.79 30.80
C PRO A 314 -33.96 6.62 30.32
N TYR A 315 -34.01 6.94 29.02
CA TYR A 315 -35.07 7.64 28.34
C TYR A 315 -35.66 6.70 27.27
N ASN A 316 -36.95 6.36 27.43
CA ASN A 316 -37.74 5.49 26.58
C ASN A 316 -37.96 6.14 25.19
N ILE A 317 -36.95 6.10 24.33
CA ILE A 317 -36.96 6.74 23.01
C ILE A 317 -36.95 5.64 21.96
N ASN A 318 -37.90 5.68 21.03
CA ASN A 318 -37.96 4.73 19.91
C ASN A 318 -36.62 4.67 19.17
N ASN A 319 -36.10 3.44 19.01
CA ASN A 319 -34.77 3.07 18.53
C ASN A 319 -34.36 3.61 17.15
N GLU A 320 -35.26 4.20 16.36
CA GLU A 320 -34.97 4.60 14.98
C GLU A 320 -34.17 5.92 14.84
N LYS A 321 -33.93 6.67 15.92
CA LYS A 321 -33.27 8.00 15.87
C LYS A 321 -31.94 8.10 16.62
N PHE A 322 -31.29 6.96 16.95
CA PHE A 322 -29.92 6.98 17.43
C PHE A 322 -28.94 7.00 16.24
N ARG A 323 -28.43 8.19 15.90
CA ARG A 323 -27.24 8.30 15.03
C ARG A 323 -26.00 8.33 15.91
N THR A 324 -25.46 7.15 16.21
CA THR A 324 -24.14 7.02 16.83
C THR A 324 -23.08 7.35 15.79
N LYS A 325 -22.37 8.47 15.97
CA LYS A 325 -21.18 8.77 15.16
C LYS A 325 -19.96 8.41 15.99
N ILE A 326 -19.10 7.58 15.42
CA ILE A 326 -17.78 7.29 15.97
C ILE A 326 -16.78 7.99 15.06
N PHE A 327 -16.08 8.99 15.57
CA PHE A 327 -15.09 9.73 14.80
C PHE A 327 -13.80 9.90 15.61
N LYS A 328 -12.64 9.75 14.95
CA LYS A 328 -11.34 10.02 15.57
C LYS A 328 -10.87 11.42 15.18
N GLU A 329 -10.40 12.17 16.18
CA GLU A 329 -9.71 13.45 16.02
C GLU A 329 -8.41 13.39 16.84
N ASN A 330 -7.24 13.39 16.19
CA ASN A 330 -5.94 13.10 16.85
C ASN A 330 -5.99 11.76 17.61
N ASN A 331 -5.45 11.64 18.83
CA ASN A 331 -5.52 10.40 19.63
C ASN A 331 -6.87 10.15 20.33
N TYR A 332 -7.90 10.93 20.01
CA TYR A 332 -9.22 10.83 20.64
C TYR A 332 -10.21 10.08 19.76
N LEU A 333 -10.82 9.02 20.30
CA LEU A 333 -12.01 8.41 19.71
C LEU A 333 -13.25 9.01 20.34
N THR A 334 -14.11 9.64 19.54
CA THR A 334 -15.33 10.28 20.03
C THR A 334 -16.55 9.42 19.70
N ILE A 335 -17.32 9.02 20.70
CA ILE A 335 -18.65 8.43 20.54
C ILE A 335 -19.68 9.52 20.82
N THR A 336 -20.42 9.95 19.82
CA THR A 336 -21.52 10.91 19.99
C THR A 336 -22.88 10.25 20.02
N TYR A 337 -23.72 10.71 20.94
CA TYR A 337 -25.13 10.38 21.00
C TYR A 337 -25.99 11.59 21.36
N TYR A 338 -27.26 11.58 20.97
CA TYR A 338 -28.21 12.66 21.25
C TYR A 338 -29.09 12.27 22.46
N LYS A 339 -29.07 13.09 23.53
CA LYS A 339 -29.95 13.01 24.72
C LYS A 339 -31.12 13.99 24.53
N PRO A 340 -32.34 13.55 24.23
CA PRO A 340 -33.48 14.47 24.17
C PRO A 340 -33.77 15.09 25.53
N LYS A 341 -34.12 16.38 25.54
CA LYS A 341 -34.70 17.01 26.73
C LYS A 341 -36.16 16.56 26.87
N GLN A 342 -36.58 16.17 28.07
CA GLN A 342 -37.98 15.86 28.36
C GLN A 342 -38.88 17.02 27.89
N GLY A 343 -39.84 16.73 27.01
CA GLY A 343 -40.83 17.70 26.53
C GLY A 343 -40.35 18.67 25.45
N TYR A 344 -39.15 18.52 24.87
CA TYR A 344 -38.63 19.43 23.85
C TYR A 344 -38.17 18.73 22.57
N ILE A 345 -38.14 19.50 21.46
CA ILE A 345 -37.62 19.11 20.14
C ILE A 345 -36.08 19.01 20.15
N PHE A 346 -35.42 19.59 21.17
CA PHE A 346 -33.97 19.70 21.27
C PHE A 346 -33.33 18.47 21.95
N ALA A 347 -32.17 18.05 21.43
CA ALA A 347 -31.34 17.02 22.04
C ALA A 347 -29.94 17.56 22.40
N ASN A 348 -29.48 17.27 23.60
CA ASN A 348 -28.09 17.51 23.98
C ASN A 348 -27.20 16.49 23.26
N LEU A 349 -26.15 16.94 22.58
CA LEU A 349 -25.14 16.06 22.00
C LEU A 349 -24.18 15.65 23.12
N ILE A 350 -24.17 14.39 23.50
CA ILE A 350 -23.19 13.85 24.43
C ILE A 350 -22.10 13.15 23.62
N SER A 351 -20.89 13.65 23.72
CA SER A 351 -19.70 13.14 23.06
C SER A 351 -18.77 12.54 24.11
N ILE A 352 -18.54 11.24 24.06
CA ILE A 352 -17.55 10.56 24.89
C ILE A 352 -16.25 10.50 24.08
N LYS A 353 -15.24 11.29 24.46
CA LYS A 353 -13.90 11.23 23.85
C LYS A 353 -12.99 10.31 24.66
N PHE A 354 -12.40 9.32 24.01
CA PHE A 354 -11.43 8.39 24.59
C PHE A 354 -10.04 8.71 24.05
N LEU A 355 -9.16 9.27 24.88
CA LEU A 355 -7.73 9.43 24.62
C LEU A 355 -6.98 8.17 25.01
N ILE A 356 -6.45 7.46 24.03
CA ILE A 356 -5.64 6.27 24.27
C ILE A 356 -4.21 6.72 24.60
N ILE A 357 -3.75 6.48 25.83
CA ILE A 357 -2.41 6.88 26.30
C ILE A 357 -1.42 5.74 26.05
N ASN A 358 -1.77 4.51 26.42
CA ASN A 358 -1.05 3.28 26.10
C ASN A 358 -2.00 2.06 26.20
N THR A 359 -1.47 0.84 26.11
CA THR A 359 -2.24 -0.42 26.16
C THR A 359 -3.09 -0.56 27.44
N ASN A 360 -2.66 0.06 28.54
CA ASN A 360 -3.25 -0.14 29.87
C ASN A 360 -3.88 1.13 30.45
N THR A 361 -3.76 2.28 29.76
CA THR A 361 -4.29 3.56 30.25
C THR A 361 -4.98 4.31 29.14
N LEU A 362 -6.21 4.72 29.45
CA LEU A 362 -7.07 5.47 28.56
C LEU A 362 -7.71 6.59 29.36
N LYS A 363 -7.58 7.82 28.88
CA LYS A 363 -8.22 8.99 29.47
C LYS A 363 -9.53 9.27 28.74
N MET A 364 -10.64 9.30 29.48
CA MET A 364 -11.94 9.63 28.93
C MET A 364 -12.29 11.09 29.27
N ASP A 365 -12.58 11.88 28.24
CA ASP A 365 -13.14 13.21 28.36
C ASP A 365 -14.61 13.15 27.91
N LEU A 366 -15.55 13.42 28.82
CA LEU A 366 -16.96 13.58 28.47
C LEU A 366 -17.19 15.03 28.06
N ILE A 367 -17.66 15.24 26.82
CA ILE A 367 -18.04 16.55 26.30
C ILE A 367 -19.55 16.54 26.11
N ILE A 368 -20.24 17.39 26.87
CA ILE A 368 -21.68 17.61 26.72
C ILE A 368 -21.86 18.90 25.93
N GLY A 369 -22.26 18.77 24.67
CA GLY A 369 -22.64 19.88 23.80
C GLY A 369 -24.16 20.04 23.73
N GLN A 370 -24.60 21.25 23.38
CA GLN A 370 -25.96 21.46 22.86
C GLN A 370 -25.84 21.62 21.35
N GLU A 371 -26.51 20.76 20.60
CA GLU A 371 -26.74 20.98 19.17
C GLU A 371 -28.23 21.24 18.98
N ASP A 372 -28.56 22.36 18.32
CA ASP A 372 -29.93 22.67 17.92
C ASP A 372 -30.34 21.80 16.73
N TYR A 373 -30.64 20.54 17.01
CA TYR A 373 -31.32 19.69 16.04
C TYR A 373 -32.82 19.92 16.16
N SER A 374 -33.39 20.64 15.20
CA SER A 374 -34.83 20.63 14.97
C SER A 374 -35.21 19.29 14.33
N LEU A 375 -35.67 18.34 15.15
CA LEU A 375 -36.30 17.14 14.62
C LEU A 375 -37.57 17.57 13.86
N PRO A 376 -37.80 17.08 12.62
CA PRO A 376 -39.06 17.31 11.95
C PRO A 376 -40.17 16.73 12.82
N ILE A 377 -41.10 17.59 13.22
CA ILE A 377 -42.32 17.19 13.90
C ILE A 377 -43.10 16.39 12.86
N SER A 378 -43.34 15.11 13.16
CA SER A 378 -44.25 14.24 12.39
C SER A 378 -45.69 14.70 12.55
#